data_AF-A0A150FXV9-F1
#
_entry.id   AF-A0A150FXV9-F1
#
_cell.length_a   1.000
_cell.length_b   1.000
_cell.length_c   1.000
_cell.angle_alpha   90.00
_cell.angle_beta   90.00
_cell.angle_gamma   90.00
#
_symmetry.space_group_name_H-M   'P 1'
#
loop_
_entity.id
_entity.type
_entity.pdbx_description
1 polymer ?
#
loop_
_entity_poly.entity_id
_entity_poly.type
_entity_poly.pdbx_seq_one_letter_code
_entity_poly.pdbx_strand_id
1 'polypeptide(L)'
;MSVVQILVFGAFGACPLGGADNGIDLADVVLAPPLALTGAAAGYVKDACDATYDPHSDSVIVAVPRALLAISSTGDVSIIAGDPANPETGFHNDGAGEDASFGCIISVAAGRSGMLYALDLTQHVLAVRQVQRCGDSSYVTSIYPFEFCEGARMPHALSYNRQTDALLLGTSTFTAGRWLQRVLPVRPAMGAWPHSRVAPFTRVQSLAADDKGGVYLLDGDNVRVMAAADGRISPVATDVWRYRNADWQRISWGDDHVVMGSVAALPGGLLALWVPEEDTVKLLQLRQQAEVLGDDEAASGSSIGSGGGSRRRP
;
A
#
# COMPACT_ATOMS: atom_id res chain seq x y z
N MET A 1 -13.93 -21.26 10.22
CA MET A 1 -13.56 -20.02 9.51
C MET A 1 -12.41 -19.40 10.28
N SER A 2 -11.32 -19.03 9.61
CA SER A 2 -10.25 -18.26 10.24
C SER A 2 -10.77 -16.85 10.53
N VAL A 3 -10.65 -16.40 11.77
CA VAL A 3 -10.97 -15.01 12.14
C VAL A 3 -9.87 -14.12 11.58
N VAL A 4 -10.24 -13.17 10.71
CA VAL A 4 -9.29 -12.16 10.23
C VAL A 4 -9.23 -11.05 11.27
N GLN A 5 -8.03 -10.78 11.79
CA GLN A 5 -7.80 -9.65 12.67
C GLN A 5 -7.14 -8.52 11.88
N ILE A 6 -7.72 -7.33 11.95
CA ILE A 6 -7.15 -6.10 11.36
C ILE A 6 -6.43 -5.36 12.49
N LEU A 7 -5.20 -4.92 12.24
CA LEU A 7 -4.42 -4.13 13.20
C LEU A 7 -4.27 -2.69 12.69
N VAL A 8 -4.42 -1.74 13.61
CA VAL A 8 -4.11 -0.33 13.42
C VAL A 8 -2.90 -0.01 14.26
N PHE A 9 -1.88 0.58 13.65
CA PHE A 9 -0.66 1.01 14.33
C PHE A 9 -0.74 2.51 14.61
N GLY A 10 -0.43 2.91 15.83
CA GLY A 10 -0.35 4.31 16.23
C GLY A 10 0.63 4.51 17.39
N ALA A 11 0.69 5.73 17.92
CA ALA A 11 1.62 6.10 19.01
C ALA A 11 1.45 5.24 20.29
N PHE A 12 0.30 4.58 20.45
CA PHE A 12 -0.01 3.72 21.59
C PHE A 12 0.31 2.23 21.35
N GLY A 13 0.79 1.86 20.15
CA GLY A 13 1.10 0.48 19.77
C GLY A 13 0.18 -0.08 18.67
N ALA A 14 0.09 -1.41 18.62
CA ALA A 14 -0.77 -2.14 17.67
C ALA A 14 -2.12 -2.45 18.31
N CYS A 15 -3.20 -1.89 17.77
CA CYS A 15 -4.55 -2.02 18.28
C CYS A 15 -5.43 -2.83 17.31
N PRO A 16 -6.12 -3.90 17.76
CA PRO A 16 -7.07 -4.61 16.92
C PRO A 16 -8.28 -3.75 16.57
N LEU A 17 -8.72 -3.83 15.33
CA LEU A 17 -9.99 -3.24 14.89
C LEU A 17 -11.10 -4.29 15.02
N GLY A 18 -11.83 -4.26 16.13
CA GLY A 18 -12.93 -5.18 16.41
C GLY A 18 -14.16 -4.90 15.56
N GLY A 19 -14.94 -5.94 15.25
CA GLY A 19 -16.20 -5.83 14.51
C GLY A 19 -16.05 -5.80 12.98
N ALA A 20 -14.84 -5.54 12.47
CA ALA A 20 -14.55 -5.51 11.04
C ALA A 20 -14.50 -6.91 10.38
N ASP A 21 -14.46 -7.97 11.17
CA ASP A 21 -14.36 -9.37 10.75
C ASP A 21 -15.70 -9.99 10.32
N ASN A 22 -16.83 -9.41 10.77
CA ASN A 22 -18.16 -9.99 10.56
C ASN A 22 -18.92 -9.40 9.36
N GLY A 23 -18.36 -8.41 8.66
CA GLY A 23 -18.83 -7.93 7.36
C GLY A 23 -20.26 -7.36 7.31
N ILE A 24 -20.92 -7.05 8.43
CA ILE A 24 -22.36 -6.76 8.44
C ILE A 24 -22.73 -5.37 9.02
N ASP A 25 -21.89 -4.72 9.82
CA ASP A 25 -22.14 -3.31 10.16
C ASP A 25 -20.85 -2.54 10.49
N LEU A 26 -20.59 -1.46 9.76
CA LEU A 26 -19.48 -0.54 10.04
C LEU A 26 -19.73 0.26 11.33
N ALA A 27 -20.97 0.36 11.80
CA ALA A 27 -21.33 1.10 13.01
C ALA A 27 -20.76 0.48 14.29
N ASP A 28 -20.46 -0.81 14.27
CA ASP A 28 -19.95 -1.56 15.44
C ASP A 28 -18.41 -1.68 15.45
N VAL A 29 -17.73 -1.00 14.53
CA VAL A 29 -16.27 -1.06 14.45
C VAL A 29 -15.65 -0.21 15.55
N VAL A 30 -14.90 -0.88 16.44
CA VAL A 30 -14.26 -0.24 17.59
C VAL A 30 -12.79 -0.63 17.64
N LEU A 31 -11.94 0.37 17.91
CA LEU A 31 -10.53 0.13 18.18
C LEU A 31 -10.39 -0.47 19.59
N ALA A 32 -9.93 -1.71 19.66
CA ALA A 32 -9.64 -2.38 20.92
C ALA A 32 -8.37 -1.81 21.57
N PRO A 33 -8.14 -2.07 22.88
CA PRO A 33 -6.89 -1.69 23.53
C PRO A 33 -5.65 -2.26 22.81
N PRO A 34 -4.47 -1.61 22.96
CA PRO A 34 -3.23 -2.11 22.39
C PRO A 34 -2.94 -3.56 22.79
N LEU A 35 -2.43 -4.34 21.85
CA LEU A 35 -1.95 -5.70 22.10
C LEU A 35 -0.81 -5.68 23.12
N ALA A 36 -0.82 -6.63 24.06
CA ALA A 36 0.30 -6.88 24.95
C ALA A 36 1.39 -7.65 24.19
N LEU A 37 2.16 -6.93 23.38
CA LEU A 37 3.24 -7.48 22.58
C LEU A 37 4.42 -7.94 23.45
N THR A 38 5.06 -9.05 23.07
CA THR A 38 6.24 -9.61 23.76
C THR A 38 7.46 -9.59 22.86
N GLY A 39 8.61 -10.00 23.39
CA GLY A 39 9.87 -10.03 22.64
C GLY A 39 10.69 -8.77 22.82
N ALA A 40 12.00 -8.89 22.56
CA ALA A 40 12.96 -7.80 22.81
C ALA A 40 12.68 -6.55 21.97
N ALA A 41 11.99 -6.68 20.84
CA ALA A 41 11.71 -5.58 19.92
C ALA A 41 10.32 -4.96 20.09
N ALA A 42 9.48 -5.44 21.03
CA ALA A 42 8.11 -4.94 21.20
C ALA A 42 8.02 -3.44 21.46
N GLY A 43 8.98 -2.89 22.19
CA GLY A 43 9.02 -1.46 22.55
C GLY A 43 9.15 -0.50 21.36
N TYR A 44 9.60 -0.99 20.20
CA TYR A 44 9.79 -0.18 18.99
C TYR A 44 8.54 -0.11 18.10
N VAL A 45 7.52 -0.94 18.34
CA VAL A 45 6.30 -0.99 17.49
C VAL A 45 5.51 0.32 17.53
N LYS A 46 5.60 1.10 18.61
CA LYS A 46 4.99 2.42 18.72
C LYS A 46 5.56 3.45 17.72
N ASP A 47 6.75 3.18 17.18
CA ASP A 47 7.45 4.01 16.20
C ASP A 47 7.17 3.52 14.77
N ALA A 48 6.15 2.68 14.57
CA ALA A 48 5.78 2.15 13.25
C ALA A 48 5.48 3.28 12.25
N CYS A 49 6.10 3.20 11.07
CA CYS A 49 5.86 4.10 9.95
C CYS A 49 4.94 3.48 8.90
N ASP A 50 5.01 2.16 8.72
CA ASP A 50 4.16 1.40 7.82
C ASP A 50 4.06 -0.07 8.28
N ALA A 51 3.06 -0.80 7.82
CA ALA A 51 2.92 -2.22 8.12
C ALA A 51 2.24 -2.99 6.99
N THR A 52 2.59 -4.27 6.86
CA THR A 52 2.01 -5.17 5.85
C THR A 52 1.90 -6.59 6.39
N TYR A 53 0.91 -7.36 5.92
CA TYR A 53 0.77 -8.76 6.29
C TYR A 53 1.53 -9.67 5.31
N ASP A 54 2.44 -10.48 5.84
CA ASP A 54 3.12 -11.55 5.11
C ASP A 54 2.41 -12.90 5.36
N PRO A 55 1.64 -13.42 4.38
CA PRO A 55 0.98 -14.71 4.49
C PRO A 55 1.96 -15.88 4.42
N HIS A 56 3.21 -15.66 4.00
CA HIS A 56 4.18 -16.74 3.96
C HIS A 56 4.65 -17.13 5.37
N SER A 57 4.91 -16.14 6.23
CA SER A 57 5.28 -16.37 7.62
C SER A 57 4.12 -16.24 8.61
N ASP A 58 2.92 -15.91 8.14
CA ASP A 58 1.76 -15.57 8.97
C ASP A 58 2.11 -14.52 10.02
N SER A 59 2.77 -13.44 9.57
CA SER A 59 3.25 -12.38 10.45
C SER A 59 2.87 -11.01 9.91
N VAL A 60 2.71 -10.05 10.82
CA VAL A 60 2.63 -8.64 10.45
C VAL A 60 4.03 -8.07 10.45
N ILE A 61 4.46 -7.59 9.28
CA ILE A 61 5.74 -6.93 9.08
C ILE A 61 5.55 -5.46 9.36
N VAL A 62 6.35 -4.91 10.26
CA VAL A 62 6.26 -3.51 10.70
C VAL A 62 7.55 -2.81 10.32
N ALA A 63 7.43 -1.75 9.53
CA ALA A 63 8.53 -0.83 9.29
C ALA A 63 8.62 0.16 10.46
N VAL A 64 9.79 0.23 11.08
CA VAL A 64 10.14 1.24 12.07
C VAL A 64 11.38 1.99 11.58
N PRO A 65 11.72 3.16 12.13
CA PRO A 65 12.99 3.80 11.83
C PRO A 65 14.13 2.85 12.17
N ARG A 66 14.86 2.38 11.17
CA ARG A 66 16.10 1.60 11.40
C ARG A 66 15.99 0.13 10.99
N ALA A 67 14.77 -0.40 10.95
CA ALA A 67 14.58 -1.84 10.96
C ALA A 67 13.22 -2.29 10.42
N LEU A 68 13.16 -3.56 10.04
CA LEU A 68 11.92 -4.29 9.84
C LEU A 68 11.70 -5.24 11.01
N LEU A 69 10.50 -5.21 11.57
CA LEU A 69 10.07 -6.09 12.65
C LEU A 69 9.03 -7.09 12.13
N ALA A 70 8.95 -8.26 12.77
CA ALA A 70 7.86 -9.22 12.58
C ALA A 70 7.08 -9.36 13.88
N ILE A 71 5.75 -9.24 13.80
CA ILE A 71 4.81 -9.61 14.87
C ILE A 71 4.18 -10.95 14.48
N SER A 72 4.44 -11.98 15.27
CA SER A 72 3.86 -13.31 15.11
C SER A 72 2.38 -13.35 15.53
N SER A 73 1.68 -14.43 15.19
CA SER A 73 0.28 -14.64 15.63
C SER A 73 0.11 -14.75 17.16
N THR A 74 1.20 -15.01 17.91
CA THR A 74 1.20 -15.02 19.37
C THR A 74 1.56 -13.67 20.00
N GLY A 75 1.78 -12.63 19.19
CA GLY A 75 2.16 -11.29 19.65
C GLY A 75 3.65 -11.13 19.99
N ASP A 76 4.49 -12.11 19.67
CA ASP A 76 5.94 -12.00 19.85
C ASP A 76 6.56 -11.17 18.71
N VAL A 77 7.41 -10.20 19.08
CA VAL A 77 8.03 -9.23 18.18
C VAL A 77 9.53 -9.49 18.07
N SER A 78 9.98 -9.72 16.83
CA SER A 78 11.38 -9.97 16.49
C SER A 78 11.88 -9.00 15.42
N ILE A 79 13.20 -8.79 15.38
CA ILE A 79 13.86 -8.01 14.32
C ILE A 79 14.12 -8.94 13.14
N ILE A 80 13.70 -8.52 11.94
CA ILE A 80 13.98 -9.23 10.68
C ILE A 80 15.31 -8.77 10.11
N ALA A 81 15.52 -7.44 10.05
CA ALA A 81 16.69 -6.81 9.46
C ALA A 81 16.87 -5.40 10.02
N GLY A 82 18.12 -4.94 10.08
CA GLY A 82 18.48 -3.62 10.62
C GLY A 82 18.55 -3.58 12.15
N ASP A 83 18.69 -2.38 12.70
CA ASP A 83 18.77 -2.15 14.15
C ASP A 83 17.97 -0.89 14.52
N PRO A 84 16.82 -1.03 15.23
CA PRO A 84 16.02 0.10 15.66
C PRO A 84 16.63 0.86 16.85
N ALA A 85 17.70 0.35 17.48
CA ALA A 85 18.39 1.00 18.60
C ALA A 85 19.57 1.88 18.17
N ASN A 86 20.15 1.65 16.99
CA ASN A 86 21.34 2.37 16.54
C ASN A 86 21.12 3.91 16.52
N PRO A 87 21.99 4.78 17.04
CA PRO A 87 21.75 6.22 16.95
C PRO A 87 22.19 6.82 15.60
N GLU A 88 22.99 6.09 14.81
CA GLU A 88 23.51 6.57 13.54
C GLU A 88 22.38 6.66 12.51
N THR A 89 22.21 7.87 11.97
CA THR A 89 21.20 8.18 10.97
C THR A 89 21.87 8.45 9.64
N GLY A 90 21.18 8.12 8.55
CA GLY A 90 21.50 8.66 7.22
C GLY A 90 22.30 7.76 6.29
N PHE A 91 22.63 6.52 6.66
CA PHE A 91 23.28 5.55 5.76
C PHE A 91 22.48 4.24 5.71
N HIS A 92 22.41 3.64 4.52
CA HIS A 92 21.97 2.25 4.35
C HIS A 92 23.14 1.43 3.81
N ASN A 93 23.23 0.16 4.21
CA ASN A 93 24.23 -0.78 3.73
C ASN A 93 23.54 -2.07 3.30
N ASP A 94 23.83 -2.55 2.10
CA ASP A 94 23.46 -3.91 1.70
C ASP A 94 24.30 -4.91 2.49
N GLY A 95 23.74 -6.06 2.84
CA GLY A 95 24.45 -7.01 3.70
C GLY A 95 23.56 -8.10 4.28
N ALA A 96 24.16 -8.96 5.10
CA ALA A 96 23.47 -10.01 5.84
C ALA A 96 23.26 -9.60 7.29
N GLY A 97 22.10 -9.90 7.87
CA GLY A 97 21.82 -9.72 9.29
C GLY A 97 22.14 -8.32 9.80
N GLU A 98 23.12 -8.23 10.70
CA GLU A 98 23.57 -6.99 11.34
C GLU A 98 24.44 -6.09 10.44
N ASP A 99 25.03 -6.63 9.37
CA ASP A 99 25.79 -5.82 8.39
C ASP A 99 24.86 -4.95 7.54
N ALA A 100 23.58 -5.34 7.45
CA ALA A 100 22.57 -4.57 6.75
C ALA A 100 22.01 -3.45 7.64
N SER A 101 21.94 -2.25 7.08
CA SER A 101 21.30 -1.11 7.75
C SER A 101 20.30 -0.42 6.83
N PHE A 102 19.35 0.29 7.44
CA PHE A 102 18.39 1.15 6.77
C PHE A 102 18.63 2.60 7.19
N GLY A 103 18.23 3.55 6.35
CA GLY A 103 18.20 4.98 6.70
C GLY A 103 16.91 5.34 7.43
N CYS A 104 15.79 5.28 6.73
CA CYS A 104 14.45 5.62 7.22
C CYS A 104 13.45 4.92 6.31
N ILE A 105 12.80 3.87 6.82
CA ILE A 105 11.85 3.10 6.04
C ILE A 105 10.52 3.86 6.00
N ILE A 106 10.09 4.23 4.80
CA ILE A 106 8.85 4.97 4.56
C ILE A 106 7.68 4.03 4.32
N SER A 107 7.92 2.91 3.63
CA SER A 107 6.87 1.96 3.29
C SER A 107 7.41 0.54 3.15
N VAL A 108 6.57 -0.47 3.42
CA VAL A 108 6.91 -1.89 3.34
C VAL A 108 5.85 -2.68 2.59
N ALA A 109 6.30 -3.66 1.80
CA ALA A 109 5.42 -4.58 1.08
C ALA A 109 5.90 -6.03 1.20
N ALA A 110 4.96 -6.95 1.48
CA ALA A 110 5.23 -8.39 1.51
C ALA A 110 4.98 -9.03 0.14
N GLY A 111 6.08 -9.47 -0.48
CA GLY A 111 6.14 -10.17 -1.75
C GLY A 111 5.67 -11.61 -1.71
N ARG A 112 5.96 -12.35 -2.80
CA ARG A 112 5.85 -13.82 -2.82
C ARG A 112 7.02 -14.47 -2.07
N SER A 113 6.79 -15.70 -1.62
CA SER A 113 7.86 -16.57 -1.08
C SER A 113 8.64 -15.94 0.09
N GLY A 114 7.96 -15.17 0.94
CA GLY A 114 8.57 -14.51 2.11
C GLY A 114 9.53 -13.38 1.79
N MET A 115 9.56 -12.90 0.54
CA MET A 115 10.35 -11.75 0.16
C MET A 115 9.70 -10.47 0.68
N LEU A 116 10.47 -9.59 1.29
CA LEU A 116 9.97 -8.29 1.74
C LEU A 116 10.62 -7.18 0.91
N TYR A 117 9.92 -6.06 0.78
CA TYR A 117 10.42 -4.87 0.12
C TYR A 117 10.22 -3.68 1.04
N ALA A 118 11.25 -2.86 1.19
CA ALA A 118 11.22 -1.63 1.97
C ALA A 118 11.60 -0.45 1.08
N LEU A 119 10.82 0.62 1.14
CA LEU A 119 11.18 1.90 0.56
C LEU A 119 11.99 2.68 1.60
N ASP A 120 13.30 2.73 1.41
CA ASP A 120 14.25 3.26 2.38
C ASP A 120 14.82 4.59 1.93
N LEU A 121 14.80 5.58 2.83
CA LEU A 121 15.26 6.93 2.61
C LEU A 121 16.50 7.23 3.45
N THR A 122 17.58 7.65 2.81
CA THR A 122 18.77 8.24 3.45
C THR A 122 18.87 9.72 3.14
N GLN A 123 19.94 10.37 3.64
CA GLN A 123 20.24 11.78 3.34
C GLN A 123 20.41 12.09 1.84
N HIS A 124 20.76 11.09 1.04
CA HIS A 124 21.17 11.30 -0.34
C HIS A 124 20.43 10.42 -1.34
N VAL A 125 19.86 9.30 -0.89
CA VAL A 125 19.32 8.28 -1.77
C VAL A 125 18.01 7.76 -1.20
N LEU A 126 17.03 7.59 -2.07
CA LEU A 126 15.91 6.70 -1.80
C LEU A 126 16.16 5.39 -2.53
N ALA A 127 15.92 4.25 -1.89
CA ALA A 127 16.10 2.96 -2.53
C ALA A 127 14.91 2.04 -2.22
N VAL A 128 14.51 1.24 -3.21
CA VAL A 128 13.75 0.02 -2.93
C VAL A 128 14.73 -1.06 -2.53
N ARG A 129 14.59 -1.54 -1.31
CA ARG A 129 15.42 -2.54 -0.65
C ARG A 129 14.65 -3.85 -0.65
N GLN A 130 15.24 -4.90 -1.18
CA GLN A 130 14.72 -6.26 -1.10
C GLN A 130 15.31 -6.93 0.14
N VAL A 131 14.48 -7.57 0.94
CA VAL A 131 14.90 -8.33 2.14
C VAL A 131 14.48 -9.77 1.98
N GLN A 132 15.46 -10.66 1.88
CA GLN A 132 15.27 -12.09 1.79
C GLN A 132 15.52 -12.74 3.15
N ARG A 133 14.56 -13.51 3.66
CA ARG A 133 14.74 -14.31 4.88
C ARG A 133 15.40 -15.64 4.53
N CYS A 134 16.46 -15.98 5.25
CA CYS A 134 17.27 -17.19 5.06
C CYS A 134 17.48 -17.89 6.41
N GLY A 135 16.47 -18.65 6.86
CA GLY A 135 16.48 -19.24 8.20
C GLY A 135 16.40 -18.16 9.28
N ASP A 136 17.35 -18.17 10.22
CA ASP A 136 17.46 -17.20 11.32
C ASP A 136 18.16 -15.89 10.92
N SER A 137 18.55 -15.75 9.65
CA SER A 137 19.20 -14.55 9.11
C SER A 137 18.37 -13.92 8.00
N SER A 138 18.74 -12.69 7.63
CA SER A 138 18.17 -11.98 6.48
C SER A 138 19.29 -11.41 5.61
N TYR A 139 18.98 -11.19 4.34
CA TYR A 139 19.88 -10.52 3.41
C TYR A 139 19.16 -9.33 2.79
N VAL A 140 19.77 -8.15 2.86
CA VAL A 140 19.22 -6.91 2.33
C VAL A 140 20.02 -6.49 1.10
N THR A 141 19.31 -6.18 0.01
CA THR A 141 19.92 -5.73 -1.23
C THR A 141 19.15 -4.56 -1.83
N SER A 142 19.86 -3.56 -2.31
CA SER A 142 19.29 -2.45 -3.06
C SER A 142 18.94 -2.91 -4.48
N ILE A 143 17.66 -2.90 -4.83
CA ILE A 143 17.20 -3.35 -6.15
C ILE A 143 16.76 -2.23 -7.07
N TYR A 144 16.57 -1.03 -6.51
CA TYR A 144 16.20 0.15 -7.28
C TYR A 144 16.63 1.41 -6.54
N PRO A 145 17.81 1.98 -6.85
CA PRO A 145 18.22 3.29 -6.32
C PRO A 145 17.48 4.41 -7.07
N PHE A 146 17.10 5.44 -6.33
CA PHE A 146 16.48 6.65 -6.82
C PHE A 146 17.32 7.84 -6.35
N GLU A 147 18.01 8.47 -7.29
CA GLU A 147 18.75 9.69 -7.06
C GLU A 147 17.81 10.89 -7.15
N PHE A 148 17.89 11.79 -6.18
CA PHE A 148 17.05 12.99 -6.18
C PHE A 148 17.52 13.97 -7.27
N CYS A 149 16.69 14.16 -8.30
CA CYS A 149 16.77 15.39 -9.07
C CYS A 149 16.20 16.53 -8.22
N GLU A 150 16.85 17.70 -8.24
CA GLU A 150 16.36 18.89 -7.55
C GLU A 150 14.90 19.18 -7.92
N GLY A 151 14.03 19.25 -6.90
CA GLY A 151 12.59 19.45 -7.05
C GLY A 151 11.74 18.19 -7.24
N ALA A 152 12.32 16.99 -7.36
CA ALA A 152 11.57 15.74 -7.42
C ALA A 152 10.78 15.49 -6.14
N ARG A 153 9.48 15.17 -6.28
CA ARG A 153 8.72 14.65 -5.14
C ARG A 153 9.10 13.20 -4.92
N MET A 154 9.40 12.88 -3.68
CA MET A 154 9.80 11.56 -3.25
C MET A 154 8.64 10.57 -3.52
N PRO A 155 8.93 9.35 -3.98
CA PRO A 155 8.00 8.23 -3.85
C PRO A 155 7.66 8.02 -2.38
N HIS A 156 6.39 7.72 -2.11
CA HIS A 156 5.90 7.47 -0.74
C HIS A 156 5.12 6.16 -0.61
N ALA A 157 4.68 5.59 -1.73
CA ALA A 157 3.81 4.43 -1.70
C ALA A 157 4.48 3.22 -2.34
N LEU A 158 4.53 2.12 -1.61
CA LEU A 158 4.99 0.83 -2.08
C LEU A 158 3.87 -0.20 -1.86
N SER A 159 3.58 -1.02 -2.85
CA SER A 159 2.61 -2.11 -2.69
C SER A 159 2.98 -3.28 -3.57
N TYR A 160 2.71 -4.50 -3.12
CA TYR A 160 2.95 -5.69 -3.91
C TYR A 160 1.63 -6.35 -4.29
N ASN A 161 1.41 -6.51 -5.59
CA ASN A 161 0.24 -7.18 -6.13
C ASN A 161 0.56 -8.67 -6.36
N ARG A 162 0.02 -9.52 -5.49
CA ARG A 162 0.25 -10.98 -5.52
C ARG A 162 -0.34 -11.65 -6.76
N GLN A 163 -1.42 -11.12 -7.31
CA GLN A 163 -2.07 -11.70 -8.49
C GLN A 163 -1.25 -11.47 -9.76
N THR A 164 -0.57 -10.33 -9.87
CA THR A 164 0.23 -9.98 -11.04
C THR A 164 1.75 -10.12 -10.84
N ASP A 165 2.18 -10.54 -9.63
CA ASP A 165 3.59 -10.60 -9.22
C ASP A 165 4.34 -9.27 -9.47
N ALA A 166 3.65 -8.15 -9.20
CA ALA A 166 4.15 -6.81 -9.48
C ALA A 166 4.40 -6.02 -8.20
N LEU A 167 5.64 -5.54 -8.01
CA LEU A 167 5.97 -4.54 -7.01
C LEU A 167 5.70 -3.15 -7.60
N LEU A 168 4.75 -2.43 -7.03
CA LEU A 168 4.26 -1.15 -7.49
C LEU A 168 4.82 -0.02 -6.63
N LEU A 169 5.35 1.00 -7.29
CA LEU A 169 5.86 2.22 -6.65
C LEU A 169 5.04 3.42 -7.12
N GLY A 170 4.44 4.14 -6.16
CA GLY A 170 3.80 5.44 -6.38
C GLY A 170 4.86 6.54 -6.34
N THR A 171 5.17 7.13 -7.49
CA THR A 171 6.25 8.11 -7.67
C THR A 171 5.77 9.35 -8.44
N SER A 172 6.56 10.42 -8.38
CA SER A 172 6.42 11.57 -9.26
C SER A 172 7.53 11.58 -10.31
N THR A 173 7.17 11.88 -11.55
CA THR A 173 8.10 12.02 -12.66
C THR A 173 7.96 13.40 -13.26
N PHE A 174 9.07 14.10 -13.53
CA PHE A 174 9.02 15.39 -14.24
C PHE A 174 9.05 15.11 -15.74
N THR A 175 7.94 15.38 -16.44
CA THR A 175 7.86 15.22 -17.90
C THR A 175 7.29 16.49 -18.52
N ALA A 176 7.96 17.01 -19.55
CA ALA A 176 7.51 18.17 -20.31
C ALA A 176 7.15 19.41 -19.46
N GLY A 177 7.95 19.70 -18.42
CA GLY A 177 7.74 20.85 -17.55
C GLY A 177 6.66 20.67 -16.48
N ARG A 178 6.13 19.45 -16.30
CA ARG A 178 5.09 19.14 -15.31
C ARG A 178 5.44 17.89 -14.50
N TRP A 179 5.04 17.88 -13.23
CA TRP A 179 5.10 16.69 -12.39
C TRP A 179 3.92 15.78 -12.71
N LEU A 180 4.23 14.58 -13.20
CA LEU A 180 3.29 13.49 -13.45
C LEU A 180 3.52 12.41 -12.41
N GLN A 181 2.53 12.18 -11.59
CA GLN A 181 2.51 11.05 -10.68
C GLN A 181 2.29 9.76 -11.49
N ARG A 182 2.95 8.67 -11.11
CA ARG A 182 2.88 7.37 -11.80
C ARG A 182 2.92 6.23 -10.78
N VAL A 183 2.27 5.14 -11.15
CA VAL A 183 2.49 3.83 -10.52
C VAL A 183 3.33 3.01 -11.48
N LEU A 184 4.51 2.59 -11.03
CA LEU A 184 5.48 1.87 -11.86
C LEU A 184 5.77 0.48 -11.27
N PRO A 185 5.92 -0.56 -12.10
CA PRO A 185 6.53 -1.80 -11.64
C PRO A 185 8.04 -1.56 -11.38
N VAL A 186 8.53 -1.93 -10.19
CA VAL A 186 9.96 -1.80 -9.81
C VAL A 186 10.85 -2.76 -10.61
N ARG A 187 10.28 -3.88 -11.08
CA ARG A 187 10.84 -4.71 -12.14
C ARG A 187 9.70 -5.05 -13.11
N PRO A 188 9.88 -4.92 -14.44
CA PRO A 188 8.89 -5.45 -15.36
C PRO A 188 8.83 -6.97 -15.13
N ALA A 189 7.67 -7.48 -14.69
CA ALA A 189 7.37 -8.89 -14.86
C ALA A 189 7.62 -9.25 -16.33
N MET A 190 8.07 -10.48 -16.61
CA MET A 190 8.17 -10.97 -18.00
C MET A 190 6.76 -10.98 -18.61
N GLY A 191 6.39 -9.86 -19.23
CA GLY A 191 5.03 -9.51 -19.57
C GLY A 191 4.90 -8.00 -19.47
N ALA A 192 5.20 -7.31 -20.58
CA ALA A 192 5.05 -5.87 -20.66
C ALA A 192 3.65 -5.46 -20.22
N TRP A 193 3.53 -4.62 -19.18
CA TRP A 193 2.27 -3.95 -18.90
C TRP A 193 1.89 -3.18 -20.17
N PRO A 194 0.69 -3.42 -20.74
CA PRO A 194 0.28 -2.73 -21.95
C PRO A 194 0.25 -1.24 -21.63
N HIS A 195 1.20 -0.49 -22.21
CA HIS A 195 1.31 0.96 -22.22
C HIS A 195 0.64 1.63 -21.02
N SER A 196 1.40 1.89 -19.95
CA SER A 196 0.90 2.65 -18.79
C SER A 196 0.13 3.87 -19.30
N ARG A 197 -1.20 3.81 -19.29
CA ARG A 197 -2.00 5.00 -19.58
C ARG A 197 -1.67 5.94 -18.45
N VAL A 198 -0.99 7.04 -18.77
CA VAL A 198 -0.68 8.08 -17.81
C VAL A 198 -2.01 8.74 -17.47
N ALA A 199 -2.76 8.17 -16.54
CA ALA A 199 -3.82 8.90 -15.89
C ALA A 199 -3.16 9.99 -15.04
N PRO A 200 -3.60 11.24 -15.14
CA PRO A 200 -3.12 12.27 -14.23
C PRO A 200 -3.59 11.91 -12.82
N PHE A 201 -2.66 11.50 -11.97
CA PHE A 201 -2.86 11.51 -10.53
C PHE A 201 -2.47 12.87 -9.97
N THR A 202 -3.21 13.32 -8.97
CA THR A 202 -2.93 14.56 -8.27
C THR A 202 -1.71 14.38 -7.36
N ARG A 203 -1.71 13.30 -6.57
CA ARG A 203 -0.67 12.94 -5.60
C ARG A 203 -0.90 11.54 -5.02
N VAL A 204 -0.13 10.55 -5.47
CA VAL A 204 -0.18 9.19 -4.91
C VAL A 204 0.51 9.17 -3.54
N GLN A 205 -0.27 8.94 -2.48
CA GLN A 205 0.19 8.92 -1.09
C GLN A 205 0.38 7.51 -0.55
N SER A 206 -0.53 6.61 -0.89
CA SER A 206 -0.53 5.22 -0.45
C SER A 206 -1.14 4.33 -1.52
N LEU A 207 -0.74 3.05 -1.52
CA LEU A 207 -1.15 2.03 -2.46
C LEU A 207 -1.49 0.74 -1.70
N ALA A 208 -2.62 0.12 -2.02
CA ALA A 208 -2.99 -1.19 -1.49
C ALA A 208 -3.54 -2.09 -2.58
N ALA A 209 -2.94 -3.26 -2.77
CA ALA A 209 -3.50 -4.30 -3.62
C ALA A 209 -4.47 -5.18 -2.84
N ASP A 210 -5.63 -5.51 -3.42
CA ASP A 210 -6.52 -6.54 -2.88
C ASP A 210 -6.14 -7.95 -3.36
N ASP A 211 -6.85 -8.94 -2.82
CA ASP A 211 -6.70 -10.35 -3.17
C ASP A 211 -7.13 -10.70 -4.60
N LYS A 212 -7.90 -9.81 -5.25
CA LYS A 212 -8.33 -9.93 -6.66
C LYS A 212 -7.40 -9.21 -7.63
N GLY A 213 -6.35 -8.56 -7.12
CA GLY A 213 -5.33 -7.84 -7.89
C GLY A 213 -5.72 -6.41 -8.26
N GLY A 214 -6.85 -5.89 -7.79
CA GLY A 214 -7.18 -4.48 -7.89
C GLY A 214 -6.24 -3.66 -7.01
N VAL A 215 -5.80 -2.50 -7.47
CA VAL A 215 -4.88 -1.64 -6.72
C VAL A 215 -5.59 -0.34 -6.38
N TYR A 216 -5.80 -0.10 -5.09
CA TYR A 216 -6.38 1.13 -4.58
C TYR A 216 -5.28 2.15 -4.34
N LEU A 217 -5.57 3.39 -4.72
CA LEU A 217 -4.68 4.51 -4.61
C LEU A 217 -5.34 5.58 -3.75
N LEU A 218 -4.62 6.06 -2.75
CA LEU A 218 -4.94 7.34 -2.15
C LEU A 218 -4.27 8.43 -2.98
N ASP A 219 -5.07 9.11 -3.80
CA ASP A 219 -4.66 10.12 -4.77
C ASP A 219 -5.16 11.51 -4.34
N GLY A 220 -4.35 12.20 -3.53
CA GLY A 220 -4.72 13.45 -2.88
C GLY A 220 -5.87 13.23 -1.89
N ASP A 221 -7.01 13.85 -2.17
CA ASP A 221 -8.27 13.72 -1.43
C ASP A 221 -9.22 12.65 -2.01
N ASN A 222 -8.77 11.88 -2.99
CA ASN A 222 -9.58 10.87 -3.67
C ASN A 222 -9.03 9.46 -3.43
N VAL A 223 -9.94 8.50 -3.37
CA VAL A 223 -9.60 7.09 -3.54
C VAL A 223 -9.91 6.68 -4.97
N ARG A 224 -8.94 6.07 -5.63
CA ARG A 224 -9.08 5.51 -6.98
C ARG A 224 -8.75 4.03 -6.96
N VAL A 225 -9.26 3.28 -7.92
CA VAL A 225 -8.87 1.88 -8.13
C VAL A 225 -8.32 1.71 -9.55
N MET A 226 -7.21 1.01 -9.66
CA MET A 226 -6.67 0.50 -10.91
C MET A 226 -7.09 -0.97 -11.03
N ALA A 227 -7.91 -1.26 -12.04
CA ALA A 227 -8.42 -2.60 -12.26
C ALA A 227 -7.32 -3.56 -12.71
N ALA A 228 -7.34 -4.79 -12.18
CA ALA A 228 -6.34 -5.81 -12.49
C ALA A 228 -6.34 -6.22 -13.98
N ALA A 229 -7.53 -6.27 -14.61
CA ALA A 229 -7.72 -6.86 -15.92
C ALA A 229 -7.12 -6.02 -17.06
N ASP A 230 -7.25 -4.70 -16.97
CA ASP A 230 -6.92 -3.76 -18.06
C ASP A 230 -6.14 -2.52 -17.60
N GLY A 231 -5.83 -2.42 -16.29
CA GLY A 231 -5.18 -1.24 -15.71
C GLY A 231 -6.05 0.01 -15.73
N ARG A 232 -7.36 -0.09 -16.00
CA ARG A 232 -8.26 1.07 -16.04
C ARG A 232 -8.38 1.68 -14.65
N ILE A 233 -8.22 2.99 -14.59
CA ILE A 233 -8.33 3.76 -13.36
C ILE A 233 -9.73 4.34 -13.25
N SER A 234 -10.40 4.09 -12.12
CA SER A 234 -11.75 4.58 -11.83
C SER A 234 -11.78 5.27 -10.46
N PRO A 235 -12.56 6.34 -10.28
CA PRO A 235 -12.79 6.91 -8.95
C PRO A 235 -13.59 5.91 -8.10
N VAL A 236 -13.24 5.79 -6.83
CA VAL A 236 -13.96 5.00 -5.83
C VAL A 236 -14.70 5.94 -4.89
N ALA A 237 -13.98 6.95 -4.38
CA ALA A 237 -14.53 7.97 -3.50
C ALA A 237 -13.76 9.28 -3.72
N THR A 238 -14.44 10.40 -3.59
CA THR A 238 -13.87 11.74 -3.73
C THR A 238 -14.06 12.51 -2.43
N ASP A 239 -13.21 13.51 -2.18
CA ASP A 239 -13.25 14.34 -0.97
C ASP A 239 -13.27 13.51 0.34
N VAL A 240 -12.54 12.38 0.37
CA VAL A 240 -12.55 11.47 1.54
C VAL A 240 -11.89 12.10 2.77
N TRP A 241 -11.07 13.13 2.53
CA TRP A 241 -10.49 14.02 3.52
C TRP A 241 -9.99 15.31 2.84
N ARG A 242 -9.71 16.36 3.61
CA ARG A 242 -9.17 17.62 3.06
C ARG A 242 -7.72 17.77 3.42
N TYR A 243 -6.86 17.71 2.40
CA TYR A 243 -5.44 17.96 2.54
C TYR A 243 -5.14 19.46 2.67
N ARG A 244 -4.51 19.91 3.77
CA ARG A 244 -3.96 21.28 3.85
C ARG A 244 -2.56 21.34 3.23
N ASN A 245 -2.43 22.05 2.11
CA ASN A 245 -1.14 22.25 1.42
C ASN A 245 -0.03 22.91 2.25
N ALA A 246 -0.33 23.52 3.39
CA ALA A 246 0.63 24.24 4.23
C ALA A 246 1.67 23.32 4.90
N ASP A 247 1.37 22.02 5.05
CA ASP A 247 2.19 21.12 5.86
C ASP A 247 3.41 20.56 5.10
N TRP A 248 3.50 20.72 3.77
CA TRP A 248 4.68 20.30 2.99
C TRP A 248 5.90 21.20 3.16
N GLN A 249 5.70 22.50 3.41
CA GLN A 249 6.84 23.43 3.48
C GLN A 249 7.69 23.22 4.74
N ARG A 250 7.26 22.35 5.65
CA ARG A 250 7.96 21.97 6.88
C ARG A 250 8.75 20.68 6.80
N ILE A 251 8.81 20.00 5.65
CA ILE A 251 9.66 18.82 5.48
C ILE A 251 11.11 19.29 5.25
N SER A 252 11.71 19.87 6.28
CA SER A 252 13.16 19.95 6.42
C SER A 252 13.67 18.63 6.99
N TRP A 253 14.85 18.18 6.54
CA TRP A 253 15.56 17.05 7.13
C TRP A 253 15.60 17.18 8.66
N GLY A 254 14.77 16.41 9.38
CA GLY A 254 14.70 16.42 10.84
C GLY A 254 13.41 16.91 11.49
N ASP A 255 12.44 17.46 10.74
CA ASP A 255 11.07 17.65 11.25
C ASP A 255 10.22 16.45 10.83
N ASP A 256 9.60 15.80 11.81
CA ASP A 256 8.83 14.55 11.70
C ASP A 256 8.10 14.42 10.37
N HIS A 257 8.44 13.37 9.63
CA HIS A 257 7.84 13.01 8.36
C HIS A 257 6.32 13.01 8.52
N VAL A 258 5.64 14.05 8.00
CA VAL A 258 4.19 14.16 8.04
C VAL A 258 3.62 12.90 7.43
N VAL A 259 3.06 12.05 8.28
CA VAL A 259 2.51 10.77 7.84
C VAL A 259 1.37 11.09 6.90
N MET A 260 1.55 10.71 5.65
CA MET A 260 0.54 10.88 4.62
C MET A 260 -0.57 9.86 4.91
N GLY A 261 -1.82 10.17 4.49
CA GLY A 261 -2.90 9.21 4.67
C GLY A 261 -2.51 7.83 4.11
N SER A 262 -3.00 6.78 4.77
CA SER A 262 -2.72 5.40 4.39
C SER A 262 -4.00 4.71 3.94
N VAL A 263 -3.89 3.80 2.97
CA VAL A 263 -4.99 2.95 2.53
C VAL A 263 -4.59 1.48 2.70
N ALA A 264 -5.52 0.67 3.21
CA ALA A 264 -5.39 -0.79 3.25
C ALA A 264 -6.60 -1.44 2.60
N ALA A 265 -6.35 -2.42 1.73
CA ALA A 265 -7.39 -3.26 1.15
C ALA A 265 -7.68 -4.42 2.10
N LEU A 266 -8.92 -4.53 2.54
CA LEU A 266 -9.38 -5.51 3.50
C LEU A 266 -10.23 -6.59 2.81
N PRO A 267 -10.36 -7.79 3.40
CA PRO A 267 -11.24 -8.83 2.88
C PRO A 267 -12.67 -8.35 2.67
N GLY A 268 -13.38 -8.96 1.72
CA GLY A 268 -14.77 -8.61 1.43
C GLY A 268 -14.97 -7.30 0.66
N GLY A 269 -13.89 -6.72 0.10
CA GLY A 269 -13.96 -5.46 -0.62
C GLY A 269 -14.14 -4.25 0.30
N LEU A 270 -13.64 -4.34 1.52
CA LEU A 270 -13.55 -3.20 2.43
C LEU A 270 -12.24 -2.45 2.18
N LEU A 271 -12.24 -1.14 2.33
CA LEU A 271 -11.02 -0.33 2.41
C LEU A 271 -10.96 0.35 3.78
N ALA A 272 -9.80 0.31 4.41
CA ALA A 272 -9.48 1.19 5.52
C ALA A 272 -8.67 2.37 5.01
N LEU A 273 -9.08 3.58 5.41
CA LEU A 273 -8.40 4.83 5.16
C LEU A 273 -8.01 5.44 6.50
N TRP A 274 -6.72 5.62 6.75
CA TRP A 274 -6.28 6.41 7.90
C TRP A 274 -6.15 7.89 7.50
N VAL A 275 -6.77 8.76 8.30
CA VAL A 275 -6.81 10.21 8.09
C VAL A 275 -6.03 10.90 9.22
N PRO A 276 -4.79 11.37 8.95
CA PRO A 276 -3.90 11.87 10.01
C PRO A 276 -4.49 13.05 10.79
N GLU A 277 -5.12 14.02 10.11
CA GLU A 277 -5.67 15.23 10.75
C GLU A 277 -6.81 14.93 11.72
N GLU A 278 -7.57 13.88 11.45
CA GLU A 278 -8.71 13.49 12.28
C GLU A 278 -8.29 12.47 13.35
N ASP A 279 -7.09 11.89 13.23
CA ASP A 279 -6.65 10.71 13.99
C ASP A 279 -7.71 9.59 13.97
N THR A 280 -8.32 9.39 12.80
CA THR A 280 -9.39 8.40 12.59
C THR A 280 -9.05 7.41 11.48
N VAL A 281 -9.59 6.20 11.63
CA VAL A 281 -9.67 5.22 10.54
C VAL A 281 -11.10 5.24 10.00
N LYS A 282 -11.25 5.59 8.73
CA LYS A 282 -12.51 5.52 7.98
C LYS A 282 -12.56 4.20 7.23
N LEU A 283 -13.66 3.47 7.38
CA LEU A 283 -13.92 2.28 6.59
C LEU A 283 -14.85 2.62 5.43
N LEU A 284 -14.44 2.23 4.23
CA LEU A 284 -15.22 2.38 3.01
C LEU A 284 -15.61 0.98 2.52
N GLN A 285 -16.90 0.67 2.56
CA GLN A 285 -17.41 -0.51 1.86
C GLN A 285 -17.42 -0.21 0.38
N LEU A 286 -16.60 -0.92 -0.39
CA LEU A 286 -16.75 -0.93 -1.83
C LEU A 286 -18.07 -1.63 -2.11
N ARG A 287 -19.11 -0.86 -2.42
CA ARG A 287 -20.28 -1.45 -3.07
C ARG A 287 -19.75 -2.14 -4.32
N GLN A 288 -20.16 -3.39 -4.54
CA GLN A 288 -19.88 -4.12 -5.78
C GLN A 288 -20.54 -3.38 -6.97
N GLN A 289 -19.98 -2.25 -7.38
CA GLN A 289 -20.37 -1.57 -8.62
C GLN A 289 -19.99 -2.40 -9.86
N ALA A 290 -19.26 -3.51 -9.67
CA ALA A 290 -18.93 -4.46 -10.71
C ALA A 290 -20.15 -5.25 -11.24
N GLU A 291 -21.20 -5.45 -10.43
CA GLU A 291 -22.41 -6.15 -10.94
C GLU A 291 -23.31 -5.22 -11.76
N VAL A 292 -23.36 -3.92 -11.45
CA VAL A 292 -24.23 -2.97 -12.16
C VAL A 292 -23.66 -2.57 -13.54
N LEU A 293 -22.35 -2.62 -13.74
CA LEU A 293 -21.73 -2.30 -15.03
C LEU A 293 -21.62 -3.49 -15.99
N GLY A 294 -21.89 -4.72 -15.53
CA GLY A 294 -21.84 -5.94 -16.36
C GLY A 294 -23.16 -6.28 -17.06
N ASP A 295 -24.30 -5.86 -16.51
CA ASP A 295 -25.62 -6.26 -17.02
C ASP A 295 -26.25 -5.25 -18.02
N ASP A 296 -25.84 -3.98 -17.98
CA ASP A 296 -26.41 -2.97 -18.88
C ASP A 296 -25.89 -3.05 -20.34
N GLU A 297 -24.73 -3.67 -20.59
CA GLU A 297 -24.28 -3.93 -21.98
C GLU A 297 -24.93 -5.19 -22.58
N ALA A 298 -25.42 -6.13 -21.77
CA ALA A 298 -26.12 -7.32 -22.27
C ALA A 298 -27.60 -7.04 -22.61
N ALA A 299 -28.21 -5.99 -22.03
CA ALA A 299 -29.63 -5.68 -22.21
C ALA A 299 -29.96 -4.78 -23.43
N SER A 300 -28.96 -4.18 -24.10
CA SER A 300 -29.20 -3.26 -25.23
C SER A 300 -29.22 -3.93 -26.63
N GLY A 301 -29.02 -5.24 -26.69
CA GLY A 301 -28.87 -6.00 -27.94
C GLY A 301 -30.07 -6.84 -28.37
N SER A 302 -31.32 -6.35 -28.29
CA SER A 302 -32.44 -7.06 -28.94
C SER A 302 -33.66 -6.16 -29.21
N SER A 303 -33.67 -5.48 -30.36
CA SER A 303 -34.89 -5.31 -31.18
C SER A 303 -34.59 -4.65 -32.53
N ILE A 304 -34.32 -5.46 -33.56
CA ILE A 304 -34.63 -5.08 -34.94
C ILE A 304 -35.59 -6.13 -35.48
N GLY A 305 -36.89 -5.87 -35.29
CA GLY A 305 -37.96 -6.50 -36.04
C GLY A 305 -38.32 -5.63 -37.25
N SER A 306 -38.05 -6.13 -38.45
CA SER A 306 -38.73 -5.76 -39.70
C SER A 306 -38.49 -6.95 -40.64
N GLY A 307 -39.44 -7.56 -41.34
CA GLY A 307 -40.70 -7.10 -41.89
C GLY A 307 -40.80 -7.74 -43.28
N GLY A 308 -40.95 -9.08 -43.34
CA GLY A 308 -40.95 -9.85 -44.58
C GLY A 308 -42.37 -10.19 -45.04
N GLY A 309 -42.94 -9.34 -45.89
CA GLY A 309 -44.28 -9.52 -46.45
C GLY A 309 -44.38 -10.70 -47.42
N SER A 310 -45.38 -11.55 -47.18
CA SER A 310 -45.83 -12.58 -48.12
C SER A 310 -46.68 -11.93 -49.23
N ARG A 311 -46.16 -11.91 -50.46
CA ARG A 311 -46.96 -11.68 -51.67
C ARG A 311 -47.27 -13.02 -52.32
N ARG A 312 -48.54 -13.43 -52.24
CA ARG A 312 -49.16 -14.34 -53.21
C ARG A 312 -49.25 -13.66 -54.56
N ARG A 313 -48.99 -14.42 -55.63
CA ARG A 313 -49.62 -14.26 -56.95
C ARG A 313 -49.71 -15.64 -57.63
N PRO A 314 -50.66 -15.78 -58.58
CA PRO A 314 -51.30 -17.04 -58.97
C PRO A 314 -50.40 -18.00 -59.75
#